data_AF-A0AAN5YXM1-F1
#
_entry.id   AF-A0AAN5YXM1-F1
#
_cell.length_a   1.000
_cell.length_b   1.000
_cell.length_c   1.000
_cell.angle_alpha   90.00
_cell.angle_beta   90.00
_cell.angle_gamma   90.00
#
_symmetry.space_group_name_H-M   'P 1'
#
loop_
_entity.id
_entity.type
_entity.pdbx_description
1 polymer ?
#
loop_
_entity_poly.entity_id
_entity_poly.type
_entity_poly.pdbx_seq_one_letter_code
_entity_poly.pdbx_strand_id
1 'polypeptide(L)'
;MLRNDEVQRHTLLSEMIARASGFSAWLLPSYTRPGGHPPSWLAPIWPSAARRRVIKMVVLVALFCFVTWALCTRIPLHPVQGTQQLQQPEQTPHPHPRPEDPFPPTHASDFKIHDPSIIHVDGTYYSYSVGKHILIHQAPSLDGPWRRTGTVLDADSVIPKGDRKAPWAPQTIRHGDTYYCFYAVSNSGCRDSAIGVATSKSPGPGGWTDHGLLVQSGTGKGSDEHPFTSSNTIDPSVLVGGDGQGYLMFGSFWSGIWQVPLDETLLSVAGDARSEARQLVYMEKAPLPASKHPNPLCREPSGARPIEGSFLSYREPWYYLWFSYGKCCKFDTKNLPPPGRE
;
A
#
# COMPACT_ATOMS: atom_id res chain seq x y z
N MET A 1 -0.78 12.64 29.99
CA MET A 1 -1.99 13.24 30.60
C MET A 1 -3.02 13.36 29.49
N LEU A 2 -4.29 12.98 29.77
CA LEU A 2 -5.39 12.60 28.85
C LEU A 2 -5.30 11.11 28.42
N ARG A 3 -5.96 10.10 29.01
CA ARG A 3 -7.16 9.92 29.88
C ARG A 3 -8.47 9.62 29.11
N ASN A 4 -8.89 8.34 29.19
CA ASN A 4 -10.23 7.83 29.51
C ASN A 4 -11.47 7.92 28.57
N ASP A 5 -11.35 8.01 27.24
CA ASP A 5 -12.58 8.06 26.41
C ASP A 5 -13.08 6.73 25.81
N GLU A 6 -12.29 5.65 25.87
CA GLU A 6 -12.72 4.36 25.25
C GLU A 6 -13.43 3.41 26.22
N VAL A 7 -13.27 3.59 27.54
CA VAL A 7 -13.89 2.70 28.55
C VAL A 7 -15.34 3.12 28.90
N GLN A 8 -15.75 4.37 28.61
CA GLN A 8 -17.13 4.81 28.91
C GLN A 8 -18.18 4.36 27.89
N ARG A 9 -17.80 4.04 26.65
CA ARG A 9 -18.78 3.67 25.60
C ARG A 9 -19.37 2.26 25.76
N HIS A 10 -18.63 1.32 26.34
CA HIS A 10 -19.13 -0.05 26.57
C HIS A 10 -19.99 -0.19 27.84
N THR A 11 -19.84 0.72 28.80
CA THR A 11 -20.56 0.67 30.09
C THR A 11 -21.99 1.21 29.96
N LEU A 12 -22.20 2.27 29.16
CA LEU A 12 -23.52 2.87 28.94
C LEU A 12 -24.48 1.97 28.14
N LEU A 13 -23.98 1.19 27.17
CA LEU A 13 -24.81 0.30 26.37
C LEU A 13 -25.34 -0.89 27.19
N SER A 14 -24.54 -1.36 28.15
CA SER A 14 -24.90 -2.47 29.04
C SER A 14 -25.92 -2.06 30.12
N GLU A 15 -25.81 -0.84 30.67
CA GLU A 15 -26.80 -0.31 31.62
C GLU A 15 -28.15 0.05 30.97
N MET A 16 -28.14 0.49 29.70
CA MET A 16 -29.38 0.78 28.97
C MET A 16 -30.19 -0.49 28.63
N ILE A 17 -29.53 -1.61 28.37
CA ILE A 17 -30.18 -2.91 28.12
C ILE A 17 -30.73 -3.53 29.43
N ALA A 18 -30.04 -3.32 30.56
CA ALA A 18 -30.52 -3.77 31.88
C ALA A 18 -31.72 -2.97 32.39
N ARG A 19 -31.87 -1.67 32.02
CA ARG A 19 -33.04 -0.86 32.40
C ARG A 19 -34.27 -1.07 31.53
N ALA A 20 -34.12 -1.57 30.30
CA ALA A 20 -35.23 -1.87 29.40
C ALA A 20 -36.00 -3.15 29.77
N SER A 21 -35.41 -4.04 30.57
CA SER A 21 -36.01 -5.31 30.99
C SER A 21 -36.82 -5.23 32.31
N GLY A 22 -36.77 -4.10 33.02
CA GLY A 22 -37.45 -3.91 34.32
C GLY A 22 -38.80 -3.16 34.28
N PHE A 23 -39.26 -2.69 33.12
CA PHE A 23 -40.40 -1.76 33.01
C PHE A 23 -41.75 -2.41 32.63
N SER A 24 -41.93 -3.71 32.93
CA SER A 24 -43.15 -4.46 32.58
C SER A 24 -44.02 -4.88 33.79
N ALA A 25 -43.70 -4.38 34.99
CA ALA A 25 -44.58 -4.43 36.14
C ALA A 25 -44.90 -2.98 36.54
N TRP A 26 -46.17 -2.69 36.85
CA TRP A 26 -46.76 -1.35 37.04
C TRP A 26 -47.33 -0.72 35.78
N LEU A 27 -48.56 -1.14 35.43
CA LEU A 27 -49.65 -0.28 34.94
C LEU A 27 -50.84 -1.20 34.67
N LEU A 28 -51.66 -1.43 35.69
CA LEU A 28 -53.09 -1.78 35.61
C LEU A 28 -53.61 -1.91 37.06
N PRO A 29 -54.51 -1.03 37.54
CA PRO A 29 -55.22 -1.27 38.78
C PRO A 29 -56.25 -2.38 38.53
N SER A 30 -56.23 -3.41 39.36
CA SER A 30 -57.28 -4.41 39.47
C SER A 30 -58.56 -3.74 39.99
N TYR A 31 -59.52 -3.51 39.09
CA TYR A 31 -60.88 -3.12 39.45
C TYR A 31 -61.82 -4.30 39.18
N THR A 32 -62.12 -5.05 40.24
CA THR A 32 -63.24 -5.98 40.28
C THR A 32 -64.47 -5.23 40.77
N ARG A 33 -65.51 -5.15 39.94
CA ARG A 33 -66.91 -4.97 40.41
C ARG A 33 -67.77 -6.11 39.86
N PRO A 34 -68.68 -6.67 40.67
CA PRO A 34 -69.54 -7.78 40.27
C PRO A 34 -70.83 -7.27 39.61
N GLY A 35 -71.34 -8.02 38.63
CA GLY A 35 -72.70 -7.91 38.12
C GLY A 35 -72.86 -6.98 36.91
N GLY A 36 -73.09 -7.60 35.74
CA GLY A 36 -73.51 -6.92 34.51
C GLY A 36 -73.00 -7.65 33.27
N HIS A 37 -73.84 -8.47 32.65
CA HIS A 37 -73.57 -8.98 31.30
C HIS A 37 -73.74 -7.85 30.28
N PRO A 38 -72.75 -7.57 29.40
CA PRO A 38 -72.95 -6.64 28.30
C PRO A 38 -73.68 -7.33 27.12
N PRO A 39 -74.38 -6.57 26.26
CA PRO A 39 -75.15 -7.12 25.14
C PRO A 39 -74.26 -7.68 24.03
N SER A 40 -74.72 -8.77 23.40
CA SER A 40 -73.96 -9.67 22.53
C SER A 40 -73.79 -9.22 21.07
N TRP A 41 -73.44 -7.95 20.79
CA TRP A 41 -73.23 -7.50 19.40
C TRP A 41 -71.95 -6.71 19.12
N LEU A 42 -70.95 -6.77 20.00
CA LEU A 42 -69.58 -6.31 19.71
C LEU A 42 -68.52 -7.34 20.14
N ALA A 43 -68.59 -8.55 19.56
CA ALA A 43 -67.46 -9.47 19.62
C ALA A 43 -66.39 -9.02 18.61
N PRO A 44 -65.17 -8.62 19.01
CA PRO A 44 -64.12 -8.30 18.06
C PRO A 44 -63.64 -9.57 17.38
N ILE A 45 -63.54 -9.53 16.05
CA ILE A 45 -63.30 -10.64 15.12
C ILE A 45 -61.95 -11.38 15.34
N TRP A 46 -61.13 -11.01 16.33
CA TRP A 46 -59.80 -11.62 16.54
C TRP A 46 -59.56 -12.16 17.97
N PRO A 47 -58.90 -13.33 18.10
CA PRO A 47 -58.47 -13.87 19.39
C PRO A 47 -57.60 -12.87 20.18
N SER A 48 -57.74 -12.85 21.51
CA SER A 48 -57.05 -11.91 22.41
C SER A 48 -55.51 -11.89 22.28
N ALA A 49 -54.92 -12.97 21.77
CA ALA A 49 -53.49 -13.06 21.47
C ALA A 49 -53.10 -12.29 20.19
N ALA A 50 -53.92 -12.34 19.14
CA ALA A 50 -53.69 -11.61 17.89
C ALA A 50 -53.82 -10.10 18.10
N ARG A 51 -54.82 -9.68 18.90
CA ARG A 51 -55.00 -8.27 19.29
C ARG A 51 -53.77 -7.73 20.03
N ARG A 52 -53.20 -8.51 20.94
CA ARG A 52 -51.97 -8.14 21.68
C ARG A 52 -50.74 -8.04 20.78
N ARG A 53 -50.61 -8.90 19.75
CA ARG A 53 -49.52 -8.80 18.78
C ARG A 53 -49.65 -7.58 17.89
N VAL A 54 -50.85 -7.28 17.42
CA VAL A 54 -51.12 -6.12 16.56
C VAL A 54 -50.91 -4.82 17.33
N ILE A 55 -51.40 -4.74 18.58
CA ILE A 55 -51.14 -3.58 19.45
C ILE A 55 -49.64 -3.42 19.70
N LYS A 56 -48.90 -4.50 20.00
CA LYS A 56 -47.43 -4.44 20.15
C LYS A 56 -46.73 -3.96 18.88
N MET A 57 -47.18 -4.40 17.71
CA MET A 57 -46.59 -4.00 16.43
C MET A 57 -46.87 -2.53 16.12
N VAL A 58 -48.10 -2.06 16.36
CA VAL A 58 -48.47 -0.65 16.19
C VAL A 58 -47.69 0.24 17.16
N VAL A 59 -47.51 -0.18 18.41
CA VAL A 59 -46.70 0.55 19.40
C VAL A 59 -45.23 0.58 18.99
N LEU A 60 -44.67 -0.52 18.47
CA LEU A 60 -43.29 -0.57 17.98
C LEU A 60 -43.07 0.32 16.76
N VAL A 61 -44.02 0.33 15.81
CA VAL A 61 -43.96 1.22 14.65
C VAL A 61 -44.11 2.68 15.07
N ALA A 62 -45.01 2.99 16.00
CA ALA A 62 -45.15 4.34 16.54
C ALA A 62 -43.88 4.80 17.28
N LEU A 63 -43.25 3.93 18.07
CA LEU A 63 -41.96 4.19 18.72
C LEU A 63 -40.85 4.40 17.70
N PHE A 64 -40.78 3.57 16.65
CA PHE A 64 -39.79 3.72 15.59
C PHE A 64 -39.97 5.06 14.86
N CYS A 65 -41.20 5.41 14.47
CA CYS A 65 -41.53 6.69 13.86
C CYS A 65 -41.24 7.88 14.78
N PHE A 66 -41.46 7.74 16.08
CA PHE A 66 -41.17 8.79 17.05
C PHE A 66 -39.66 8.97 17.26
N VAL A 67 -38.89 7.88 17.27
CA VAL A 67 -37.43 7.92 17.38
C VAL A 67 -36.81 8.48 16.10
N THR A 68 -37.28 8.09 14.91
CA THR A 68 -36.81 8.68 13.65
C THR A 68 -37.20 10.15 13.55
N TRP A 69 -38.42 10.54 13.94
CA TRP A 69 -38.82 11.94 14.03
C TRP A 69 -37.98 12.73 15.05
N ALA A 70 -37.70 12.17 16.22
CA ALA A 70 -36.85 12.79 17.24
C ALA A 70 -35.37 12.91 16.78
N LEU A 71 -34.86 11.95 16.00
CA LEU A 71 -33.53 12.00 15.40
C LEU A 71 -33.45 13.04 14.27
N CYS A 72 -34.49 13.14 13.44
CA CYS A 72 -34.56 14.15 12.37
C CYS A 72 -34.80 15.57 12.91
N THR A 73 -35.46 15.73 14.07
CA THR A 73 -35.73 17.05 14.69
C THR A 73 -34.63 17.51 15.65
N ARG A 74 -33.63 16.66 15.97
CA ARG A 74 -32.46 17.01 16.78
C ARG A 74 -31.17 17.18 15.99
N ILE A 75 -31.23 17.23 14.66
CA ILE A 75 -30.11 17.77 13.88
C ILE A 75 -30.27 19.29 13.95
N PRO A 76 -29.41 20.02 14.70
CA PRO A 76 -29.37 21.46 14.54
C PRO A 76 -29.01 21.74 13.09
N LEU A 77 -29.96 22.31 12.33
CA LEU A 77 -29.62 23.06 11.14
C LEU A 77 -28.82 24.26 11.63
N HIS A 78 -27.51 24.08 11.72
CA HIS A 78 -26.61 25.22 11.76
C HIS A 78 -26.98 26.08 10.55
N PRO A 79 -27.26 27.38 10.72
CA PRO A 79 -27.27 28.27 9.59
C PRO A 79 -25.90 28.07 8.94
N VAL A 80 -25.90 27.70 7.66
CA VAL A 80 -24.73 27.93 6.82
C VAL A 80 -24.57 29.44 6.84
N GLN A 81 -23.75 29.92 7.78
CA GLN A 81 -23.13 31.23 7.65
C GLN A 81 -22.57 31.24 6.24
N GLY A 82 -23.04 32.21 5.47
CA GLY A 82 -22.89 32.26 4.03
C GLY A 82 -21.50 31.80 3.64
N THR A 83 -21.43 31.01 2.58
CA THR A 83 -20.23 30.87 1.78
C THR A 83 -19.61 32.26 1.62
N GLN A 84 -18.64 32.58 2.48
CA GLN A 84 -17.44 33.20 1.97
C GLN A 84 -17.00 32.18 0.92
N GLN A 85 -17.31 32.49 -0.33
CA GLN A 85 -16.42 32.10 -1.39
C GLN A 85 -15.04 32.40 -0.82
N LEU A 86 -14.24 31.36 -0.55
CA LEU A 86 -12.83 31.54 -0.73
C LEU A 86 -12.75 32.14 -2.12
N GLN A 87 -12.53 33.46 -2.18
CA GLN A 87 -12.08 34.09 -3.39
C GLN A 87 -10.86 33.27 -3.74
N GLN A 88 -11.03 32.41 -4.74
CA GLN A 88 -9.92 31.94 -5.54
C GLN A 88 -9.10 33.20 -5.78
N PRO A 89 -7.84 33.26 -5.30
CA PRO A 89 -7.04 34.47 -5.43
C PRO A 89 -7.19 34.91 -6.88
N GLU A 90 -7.66 36.14 -7.04
CA GLU A 90 -7.94 36.73 -8.33
C GLU A 90 -6.74 36.39 -9.22
N GLN A 91 -7.01 35.60 -10.27
CA GLN A 91 -6.02 35.37 -11.31
C GLN A 91 -5.83 36.72 -11.96
N THR A 92 -4.94 37.52 -11.39
CA THR A 92 -4.21 38.51 -12.16
C THR A 92 -3.79 37.78 -13.43
N PRO A 93 -4.14 38.30 -14.63
CA PRO A 93 -3.56 37.79 -15.86
C PRO A 93 -2.08 38.17 -15.81
N HIS A 94 -1.31 37.42 -15.03
CA HIS A 94 0.10 37.27 -15.25
C HIS A 94 0.15 36.69 -16.65
N PRO A 95 0.72 37.41 -17.63
CA PRO A 95 0.92 36.83 -18.94
C PRO A 95 1.60 35.50 -18.70
N HIS A 96 0.96 34.40 -19.11
CA HIS A 96 1.59 33.10 -19.09
C HIS A 96 2.97 33.31 -19.67
N PRO A 97 4.05 33.12 -18.89
CA PRO A 97 5.35 33.00 -19.50
C PRO A 97 5.17 31.91 -20.56
N ARG A 98 5.53 32.20 -21.81
CA ARG A 98 5.74 31.13 -22.79
C ARG A 98 6.56 30.04 -22.07
N PRO A 99 6.27 28.75 -22.24
CA PRO A 99 7.06 27.71 -21.60
C PRO A 99 8.48 27.79 -22.16
N GLU A 100 9.31 28.60 -21.53
CA GLU A 100 10.72 28.33 -21.41
C GLU A 100 10.78 27.11 -20.51
N ASP A 101 11.24 25.99 -21.07
CA ASP A 101 11.18 24.65 -20.47
C ASP A 101 11.50 24.71 -18.96
N PRO A 102 10.55 24.40 -18.06
CA PRO A 102 10.78 24.45 -16.62
C PRO A 102 11.67 23.29 -16.12
N PHE A 103 12.03 22.36 -17.00
CA PHE A 103 12.91 21.24 -16.69
C PHE A 103 14.24 21.42 -17.44
N PRO A 104 15.38 21.13 -16.81
CA PRO A 104 16.65 21.08 -17.53
C PRO A 104 16.49 20.10 -18.71
N PRO A 105 17.06 20.42 -19.88
CA PRO A 105 16.99 19.53 -21.03
C PRO A 105 17.52 18.15 -20.63
N THR A 106 16.82 17.09 -21.04
CA THR A 106 17.32 15.73 -20.83
C THR A 106 18.62 15.57 -21.61
N HIS A 107 19.72 15.29 -20.90
CA HIS A 107 20.99 14.99 -21.52
C HIS A 107 20.96 13.56 -22.08
N ALA A 108 20.60 13.44 -23.35
CA ALA A 108 20.55 12.14 -24.01
C ALA A 108 21.96 11.56 -24.14
N SER A 109 22.11 10.28 -23.78
CA SER A 109 23.30 9.49 -24.07
C SER A 109 22.91 8.25 -24.87
N ASP A 110 23.87 7.67 -25.60
CA ASP A 110 23.66 6.40 -26.32
C ASP A 110 23.68 5.18 -25.37
N PHE A 111 23.77 5.39 -24.05
CA PHE A 111 23.83 4.33 -23.07
C PHE A 111 22.45 3.71 -22.83
N LYS A 112 22.23 2.55 -23.44
CA LYS A 112 21.01 1.75 -23.27
C LYS A 112 21.09 0.96 -21.97
N ILE A 113 20.14 1.21 -21.07
CA ILE A 113 20.10 0.61 -19.74
C ILE A 113 18.64 0.31 -19.35
N HIS A 114 18.45 -0.70 -18.50
CA HIS A 114 17.17 -1.06 -17.90
C HIS A 114 17.36 -1.19 -16.39
N ASP A 115 16.43 -0.61 -15.62
CA ASP A 115 16.43 -0.50 -14.16
C ASP A 115 17.80 -0.14 -13.56
N PRO A 116 18.35 1.05 -13.89
CA PRO A 116 19.65 1.47 -13.40
C PRO A 116 19.64 1.82 -11.91
N SER A 117 20.71 1.47 -11.22
CA SER A 117 21.17 2.17 -10.01
C SER A 117 22.51 2.82 -10.29
N ILE A 118 22.70 4.06 -9.84
CA ILE A 118 23.91 4.84 -10.09
C ILE A 118 24.45 5.38 -8.77
N ILE A 119 25.76 5.20 -8.54
CA ILE A 119 26.50 5.84 -7.44
C ILE A 119 27.69 6.63 -8.00
N HIS A 120 28.16 7.60 -7.23
CA HIS A 120 29.34 8.40 -7.56
C HIS A 120 30.41 8.20 -6.48
N VAL A 121 31.59 7.74 -6.89
CA VAL A 121 32.72 7.43 -5.99
C VAL A 121 34.00 7.97 -6.62
N ASP A 122 34.74 8.80 -5.87
CA ASP A 122 36.06 9.31 -6.24
C ASP A 122 36.15 9.88 -7.67
N GLY A 123 35.13 10.65 -8.08
CA GLY A 123 35.07 11.28 -9.40
C GLY A 123 34.62 10.36 -10.54
N THR A 124 34.18 9.14 -10.22
CA THR A 124 33.68 8.16 -11.20
C THR A 124 32.24 7.79 -10.89
N TYR A 125 31.38 7.82 -11.91
CA TYR A 125 30.03 7.28 -11.84
C TYR A 125 30.08 5.78 -12.13
N TYR A 126 29.36 5.00 -11.32
CA TYR A 126 29.17 3.57 -11.49
C TYR A 126 27.68 3.32 -11.69
N SER A 127 27.30 2.61 -12.74
CA SER A 127 25.93 2.12 -12.93
C SER A 127 25.86 0.61 -12.84
N TYR A 128 24.80 0.14 -12.20
CA TYR A 128 24.44 -1.26 -12.03
C TYR A 128 23.10 -1.47 -12.73
N SER A 129 22.98 -2.51 -13.55
CA SER A 129 21.76 -2.74 -14.31
C SER A 129 21.45 -4.19 -14.59
N VAL A 130 20.20 -4.42 -15.00
CA VAL A 130 19.69 -5.71 -15.45
C VAL A 130 20.61 -6.28 -16.54
N GLY A 131 20.95 -7.56 -16.38
CA GLY A 131 21.73 -8.30 -17.36
C GLY A 131 22.44 -9.48 -16.72
N LYS A 132 23.18 -10.23 -17.53
CA LYS A 132 23.91 -11.41 -17.04
C LYS A 132 24.82 -11.00 -15.88
N HIS A 133 24.55 -11.56 -14.70
CA HIS A 133 25.30 -11.35 -13.46
C HIS A 133 25.33 -9.90 -12.93
N ILE A 134 24.36 -9.06 -13.34
CA ILE A 134 24.24 -7.63 -13.02
C ILE A 134 25.40 -6.82 -13.60
N LEU A 135 25.13 -6.00 -14.61
CA LEU A 135 26.17 -5.31 -15.38
C LEU A 135 26.69 -4.09 -14.62
N ILE A 136 28.02 -3.91 -14.58
CA ILE A 136 28.66 -2.70 -14.08
C ILE A 136 29.19 -1.88 -15.25
N HIS A 137 28.82 -0.60 -15.31
CA HIS A 137 29.44 0.38 -16.20
C HIS A 137 30.02 1.55 -15.42
N GLN A 138 31.03 2.20 -15.99
CA GLN A 138 31.65 3.39 -15.43
C GLN A 138 31.62 4.55 -16.42
N ALA A 139 31.53 5.77 -15.89
CA ALA A 139 31.64 7.00 -16.66
C ALA A 139 32.28 8.13 -15.83
N PRO A 140 32.99 9.07 -16.48
CA PRO A 140 33.50 10.27 -15.81
C PRO A 140 32.40 11.32 -15.52
N SER A 141 31.27 11.25 -16.22
CA SER A 141 30.09 12.09 -16.00
C SER A 141 28.81 11.30 -16.29
N LEU A 142 27.64 11.83 -15.89
CA LEU A 142 26.35 11.21 -16.23
C LEU A 142 26.10 11.14 -17.74
N ASP A 143 26.66 12.07 -18.50
CA ASP A 143 26.60 12.11 -19.97
C ASP A 143 27.44 10.98 -20.61
N GLY A 144 28.33 10.36 -19.84
CA GLY A 144 29.23 9.32 -20.31
C GLY A 144 30.63 9.84 -20.66
N PRO A 145 31.37 9.14 -21.53
CA PRO A 145 31.00 7.87 -22.12
C PRO A 145 30.90 6.76 -21.07
N TRP A 146 29.81 5.99 -21.11
CA TRP A 146 29.62 4.82 -20.27
C TRP A 146 30.35 3.61 -20.86
N ARG A 147 31.18 2.94 -20.06
CA ARG A 147 31.94 1.76 -20.45
C ARG A 147 31.61 0.61 -19.53
N ARG A 148 31.25 -0.55 -20.09
CA ARG A 148 31.07 -1.77 -19.30
C ARG A 148 32.42 -2.21 -18.74
N THR A 149 32.52 -2.35 -17.43
CA THR A 149 33.76 -2.75 -16.75
C THR A 149 33.69 -4.14 -16.14
N GLY A 150 32.49 -4.66 -15.88
CA GLY A 150 32.33 -6.05 -15.44
C GLY A 150 30.91 -6.34 -14.98
N THR A 151 30.81 -7.18 -13.94
CA THR A 151 29.56 -7.60 -13.32
C THR A 151 29.69 -7.60 -11.80
N VAL A 152 28.55 -7.55 -11.09
CA VAL A 152 28.52 -7.68 -9.63
C VAL A 152 28.78 -9.12 -9.25
N LEU A 153 28.04 -10.08 -9.83
CA LEU A 153 28.22 -11.50 -9.52
C LEU A 153 29.25 -12.13 -10.47
N ASP A 154 30.04 -13.06 -9.96
CA ASP A 154 30.98 -13.87 -10.76
C ASP A 154 30.33 -15.15 -11.31
N ALA A 155 29.14 -15.49 -10.79
CA ALA A 155 28.36 -16.66 -11.16
C ALA A 155 26.86 -16.34 -11.08
N ASP A 156 26.01 -17.31 -11.44
CA ASP A 156 24.58 -17.21 -11.21
C ASP A 156 24.31 -17.02 -9.71
N SER A 157 23.31 -16.20 -9.38
CA SER A 157 22.91 -15.95 -7.98
C SER A 157 22.75 -17.27 -7.20
N VAL A 158 23.17 -17.27 -5.94
CA VAL A 158 23.05 -18.46 -5.07
C VAL A 158 21.60 -18.74 -4.66
N ILE A 159 20.68 -17.79 -4.88
CA ILE A 159 19.26 -17.97 -4.59
C ILE A 159 18.67 -18.99 -5.58
N PRO A 160 18.10 -20.12 -5.12
CA PRO A 160 17.57 -21.15 -6.00
C PRO A 160 16.15 -20.79 -6.51
N LYS A 161 16.00 -19.63 -7.14
CA LYS A 161 14.71 -19.10 -7.62
C LYS A 161 14.89 -18.23 -8.87
N GLY A 162 13.85 -18.17 -9.71
CA GLY A 162 13.79 -17.24 -10.85
C GLY A 162 14.94 -17.41 -11.85
N ASP A 163 15.17 -16.36 -12.65
CA ASP A 163 16.37 -16.25 -13.47
C ASP A 163 17.57 -15.81 -12.62
N ARG A 164 18.34 -16.81 -12.17
CA ARG A 164 19.56 -16.63 -11.39
C ARG A 164 20.71 -16.03 -12.19
N LYS A 165 20.67 -16.19 -13.51
CA LYS A 165 21.75 -15.81 -14.42
C LYS A 165 21.66 -14.34 -14.80
N ALA A 166 20.45 -13.78 -14.89
CA ALA A 166 20.21 -12.37 -15.14
C ALA A 166 19.29 -11.74 -14.08
N PRO A 167 19.81 -11.43 -12.88
CA PRO A 167 19.06 -10.71 -11.86
C PRO A 167 18.62 -9.31 -12.31
N TRP A 168 17.55 -8.80 -11.70
CA TRP A 168 16.85 -7.58 -12.10
C TRP A 168 16.96 -6.45 -11.08
N ALA A 169 16.68 -5.24 -11.56
CA ALA A 169 16.50 -4.02 -10.77
C ALA A 169 17.50 -3.87 -9.61
N PRO A 170 18.82 -3.91 -9.90
CA PRO A 170 19.81 -3.78 -8.84
C PRO A 170 19.72 -2.39 -8.21
N GLN A 171 19.89 -2.32 -6.90
CA GLN A 171 20.11 -1.06 -6.19
C GLN A 171 21.37 -1.14 -5.35
N THR A 172 22.32 -0.26 -5.66
CA THR A 172 23.61 -0.20 -4.97
C THR A 172 23.67 1.01 -4.04
N ILE A 173 24.04 0.77 -2.79
CA ILE A 173 24.33 1.80 -1.80
C ILE A 173 25.70 1.57 -1.16
N ARG A 174 26.29 2.62 -0.59
CA ARG A 174 27.42 2.51 0.32
C ARG A 174 26.93 2.75 1.74
N HIS A 175 27.27 1.86 2.66
CA HIS A 175 27.05 2.03 4.09
C HIS A 175 28.35 1.68 4.84
N GLY A 176 28.91 2.67 5.53
CA GLY A 176 30.29 2.60 6.05
C GLY A 176 31.31 2.38 4.93
N ASP A 177 32.17 1.37 5.10
CA ASP A 177 33.20 0.98 4.13
C ASP A 177 32.79 -0.24 3.28
N THR A 178 31.48 -0.48 3.15
CA THR A 178 30.95 -1.59 2.36
C THR A 178 29.95 -1.07 1.34
N TYR A 179 30.06 -1.59 0.11
CA TYR A 179 29.06 -1.44 -0.94
C TYR A 179 28.11 -2.63 -0.88
N TYR A 180 26.81 -2.36 -0.94
CA TYR A 180 25.74 -3.36 -0.97
C TYR A 180 25.02 -3.21 -2.30
N CYS A 181 24.87 -4.30 -3.05
CA CYS A 181 24.07 -4.37 -4.26
C CYS A 181 22.90 -5.32 -4.00
N PHE A 182 21.72 -4.77 -3.75
CA PHE A 182 20.48 -5.52 -3.66
C PHE A 182 19.99 -5.85 -5.06
N TYR A 183 19.43 -7.02 -5.28
CA TYR A 183 18.99 -7.46 -6.61
C TYR A 183 17.79 -8.40 -6.50
N ALA A 184 17.04 -8.56 -7.58
CA ALA A 184 15.91 -9.49 -7.64
C ALA A 184 16.17 -10.67 -8.56
N VAL A 185 15.67 -11.87 -8.21
CA VAL A 185 15.55 -13.02 -9.11
C VAL A 185 14.06 -13.38 -9.25
N SER A 186 13.58 -13.47 -10.49
CA SER A 186 12.15 -13.70 -10.77
C SER A 186 11.93 -14.25 -12.18
N ASN A 187 10.67 -14.44 -12.57
CA ASN A 187 10.21 -14.77 -13.92
C ASN A 187 9.12 -13.79 -14.33
N SER A 188 9.10 -13.41 -15.62
CA SER A 188 8.22 -12.33 -16.09
C SER A 188 6.74 -12.63 -15.81
N GLY A 189 6.04 -11.67 -15.18
CA GLY A 189 4.64 -11.81 -14.81
C GLY A 189 4.38 -12.75 -13.64
N CYS A 190 5.41 -13.13 -12.89
CA CYS A 190 5.31 -13.94 -11.68
C CYS A 190 5.72 -13.16 -10.44
N ARG A 191 5.17 -13.58 -9.29
CA ARG A 191 5.57 -13.17 -7.95
C ARG A 191 6.28 -14.24 -7.15
N ASP A 192 6.56 -15.39 -7.78
CA ASP A 192 7.50 -16.35 -7.19
C ASP A 192 8.91 -15.83 -7.41
N SER A 193 9.27 -14.89 -6.53
CA SER A 193 10.43 -13.99 -6.66
C SER A 193 11.22 -13.97 -5.37
N ALA A 194 12.44 -13.44 -5.42
CA ALA A 194 13.26 -13.20 -4.25
C ALA A 194 14.15 -11.98 -4.47
N ILE A 195 14.45 -11.28 -3.38
CA ILE A 195 15.50 -10.26 -3.30
C ILE A 195 16.70 -10.86 -2.58
N GLY A 196 17.87 -10.62 -3.12
CA GLY A 196 19.16 -10.92 -2.50
C GLY A 196 20.04 -9.69 -2.36
N VAL A 197 21.18 -9.89 -1.72
CA VAL A 197 22.18 -8.84 -1.53
C VAL A 197 23.59 -9.39 -1.72
N ALA A 198 24.40 -8.66 -2.48
CA ALA A 198 25.84 -8.89 -2.59
C ALA A 198 26.61 -7.73 -1.97
N THR A 199 27.79 -7.98 -1.39
CA THR A 199 28.63 -6.93 -0.80
C THR A 199 30.04 -6.91 -1.36
N SER A 200 30.64 -5.72 -1.50
CA SER A 200 32.05 -5.55 -1.86
C SER A 200 32.71 -4.42 -1.07
N LYS A 201 34.05 -4.40 -1.03
CA LYS A 201 34.86 -3.28 -0.55
C LYS A 201 35.21 -2.27 -1.64
N SER A 202 34.85 -2.55 -2.88
CA SER A 202 35.00 -1.64 -4.01
C SER A 202 33.67 -1.51 -4.78
N PRO A 203 33.40 -0.37 -5.42
CA PRO A 203 32.20 -0.20 -6.24
C PRO A 203 32.30 -0.91 -7.60
N GLY A 204 33.52 -1.21 -8.05
CA GLY A 204 33.78 -1.85 -9.34
C GLY A 204 33.58 -3.36 -9.35
N PRO A 205 33.91 -4.03 -10.47
CA PRO A 205 33.90 -5.49 -10.53
C PRO A 205 34.97 -6.12 -9.63
N GLY A 206 34.72 -7.37 -9.22
CA GLY A 206 35.61 -8.15 -8.37
C GLY A 206 35.44 -7.85 -6.88
N GLY A 207 35.53 -8.89 -6.05
CA GLY A 207 35.43 -8.77 -4.59
C GLY A 207 33.99 -8.72 -4.04
N TRP A 208 32.98 -8.96 -4.89
CA TRP A 208 31.60 -9.11 -4.46
C TRP A 208 31.36 -10.49 -3.87
N THR A 209 30.68 -10.53 -2.72
CA THR A 209 30.21 -11.76 -2.08
C THR A 209 28.69 -11.78 -2.12
N ASP A 210 28.09 -12.79 -2.75
CA ASP A 210 26.64 -13.00 -2.77
C ASP A 210 26.18 -13.65 -1.47
N HIS A 211 25.36 -12.95 -0.68
CA HIS A 211 24.82 -13.45 0.59
C HIS A 211 23.50 -14.21 0.41
N GLY A 212 22.98 -14.25 -0.82
CA GLY A 212 21.77 -14.97 -1.15
C GLY A 212 20.52 -14.26 -0.64
N LEU A 213 19.57 -15.05 -0.11
CA LEU A 213 18.20 -14.65 0.11
C LEU A 213 18.04 -13.63 1.26
N LEU A 214 17.41 -12.50 0.96
CA LEU A 214 16.96 -11.50 1.93
C LEU A 214 15.45 -11.65 2.24
N VAL A 215 14.61 -11.61 1.19
CA VAL A 215 13.16 -11.81 1.27
C VAL A 215 12.64 -12.53 0.02
N GLN A 216 11.53 -13.27 0.12
CA GLN A 216 10.90 -13.93 -1.03
C GLN A 216 9.38 -13.99 -0.93
N SER A 217 8.72 -13.92 -2.06
CA SER A 217 7.29 -14.22 -2.22
C SER A 217 7.07 -15.49 -3.07
N GLY A 218 5.87 -16.05 -3.00
CA GLY A 218 5.50 -17.26 -3.73
C GLY A 218 5.87 -18.53 -2.98
N THR A 219 6.88 -19.26 -3.44
CA THR A 219 7.35 -20.51 -2.83
C THR A 219 8.56 -20.31 -1.90
N GLY A 220 8.86 -21.29 -1.05
CA GLY A 220 10.01 -21.24 -0.15
C GLY A 220 9.68 -20.78 1.27
N LYS A 221 10.65 -20.94 2.19
CA LYS A 221 10.44 -20.60 3.60
C LYS A 221 10.26 -19.09 3.79
N GLY A 222 9.22 -18.68 4.52
CA GLY A 222 8.93 -17.28 4.84
C GLY A 222 8.08 -16.57 3.77
N SER A 223 7.83 -17.18 2.61
CA SER A 223 6.95 -16.58 1.59
C SER A 223 5.47 -16.61 1.97
N ASP A 224 5.12 -17.41 2.97
CA ASP A 224 3.80 -17.56 3.58
C ASP A 224 3.54 -16.56 4.72
N GLU A 225 4.47 -15.65 4.97
CA GLU A 225 4.34 -14.58 5.95
C GLU A 225 3.85 -13.28 5.29
N HIS A 226 3.09 -12.47 6.02
CA HIS A 226 2.77 -11.11 5.58
C HIS A 226 4.02 -10.24 5.67
N PRO A 227 4.32 -9.36 4.68
CA PRO A 227 3.51 -9.02 3.51
C PRO A 227 3.80 -9.87 2.25
N PHE A 228 4.70 -10.83 2.35
CA PHE A 228 5.16 -11.67 1.23
C PHE A 228 4.08 -12.61 0.68
N THR A 229 2.97 -12.82 1.40
CA THR A 229 1.79 -13.55 0.91
C THR A 229 0.97 -12.79 -0.11
N SER A 230 1.10 -11.47 -0.22
CA SER A 230 0.36 -10.65 -1.21
C SER A 230 1.21 -9.76 -2.10
N SER A 231 2.52 -9.64 -1.88
CA SER A 231 3.43 -8.79 -2.67
C SER A 231 4.28 -9.56 -3.68
N ASN A 232 4.95 -8.85 -4.57
CA ASN A 232 6.02 -9.41 -5.41
C ASN A 232 7.36 -8.89 -4.89
N THR A 233 8.23 -9.77 -4.40
CA THR A 233 9.56 -9.39 -3.89
C THR A 233 10.55 -9.21 -5.04
N ILE A 234 10.39 -8.11 -5.79
CA ILE A 234 11.34 -7.57 -6.76
C ILE A 234 11.47 -6.05 -6.56
N ASP A 235 12.30 -5.40 -7.37
CA ASP A 235 12.55 -3.97 -7.35
C ASP A 235 13.01 -3.45 -5.98
N PRO A 236 14.10 -4.00 -5.41
CA PRO A 236 14.61 -3.54 -4.13
C PRO A 236 14.99 -2.07 -4.19
N SER A 237 14.60 -1.33 -3.16
CA SER A 237 15.18 -0.04 -2.82
C SER A 237 15.48 0.00 -1.34
N VAL A 238 16.65 0.50 -0.98
CA VAL A 238 17.17 0.56 0.37
C VAL A 238 17.59 1.98 0.69
N LEU A 239 17.25 2.39 1.90
CA LEU A 239 17.68 3.63 2.52
C LEU A 239 18.10 3.32 3.96
N VAL A 240 19.18 3.92 4.42
CA VAL A 240 19.54 3.96 5.84
C VAL A 240 19.16 5.34 6.38
N GLY A 241 18.31 5.37 7.40
CA GLY A 241 17.86 6.58 8.08
C GLY A 241 18.97 7.28 8.85
N GLY A 242 18.71 8.52 9.30
CA GLY A 242 19.67 9.30 10.09
C GLY A 242 19.95 8.69 11.48
N ASP A 243 19.08 7.80 11.94
CA ASP A 243 19.22 6.97 13.14
C ASP A 243 20.03 5.70 12.91
N GLY A 244 20.47 5.44 11.68
CA GLY A 244 21.18 4.21 11.29
C GLY A 244 20.27 3.04 10.95
N GLN A 245 18.94 3.18 11.06
CA GLN A 245 18.00 2.11 10.73
C GLN A 245 17.89 1.94 9.21
N GLY A 246 18.15 0.73 8.72
CA GLY A 246 17.95 0.37 7.31
C GLY A 246 16.49 0.02 7.03
N TYR A 247 16.00 0.37 5.85
CA TYR A 247 14.68 -0.03 5.35
C TYR A 247 14.81 -0.56 3.93
N LEU A 248 14.19 -1.71 3.67
CA LEU A 248 14.00 -2.26 2.33
C LEU A 248 12.57 -1.95 1.88
N MET A 249 12.46 -1.14 0.84
CA MET A 249 11.28 -1.04 -0.01
C MET A 249 11.37 -2.04 -1.15
N PHE A 250 10.23 -2.59 -1.55
CA PHE A 250 10.13 -3.51 -2.67
C PHE A 250 8.68 -3.59 -3.16
N GLY A 251 8.48 -4.11 -4.36
CA GLY A 251 7.15 -4.36 -4.88
C GLY A 251 7.00 -3.99 -6.34
N SER A 252 6.29 -4.84 -7.06
CA SER A 252 5.87 -4.62 -8.44
C SER A 252 4.55 -5.35 -8.62
N PHE A 253 3.50 -4.62 -8.99
CA PHE A 253 2.13 -5.14 -9.14
C PHE A 253 1.59 -5.76 -7.83
N TRP A 254 0.60 -6.65 -7.93
CA TRP A 254 -0.05 -7.28 -6.77
C TRP A 254 -0.47 -6.26 -5.71
N SER A 255 -0.14 -6.45 -4.44
CA SER A 255 -0.53 -5.49 -3.41
C SER A 255 0.21 -4.14 -3.48
N GLY A 256 1.22 -3.99 -4.32
CA GLY A 256 1.95 -2.73 -4.50
C GLY A 256 3.28 -2.71 -3.77
N ILE A 257 3.67 -1.53 -3.28
CA ILE A 257 4.98 -1.26 -2.71
C ILE A 257 4.92 -1.36 -1.19
N TRP A 258 5.82 -2.18 -0.65
CA TRP A 258 5.97 -2.48 0.77
C TRP A 258 7.33 -2.05 1.27
N GLN A 259 7.41 -1.82 2.58
CA GLN A 259 8.63 -1.53 3.32
C GLN A 259 8.75 -2.52 4.48
N VAL A 260 9.95 -3.03 4.73
CA VAL A 260 10.33 -3.77 5.92
C VAL A 260 11.63 -3.22 6.50
N PRO A 261 11.85 -3.27 7.83
CA PRO A 261 13.11 -2.86 8.42
C PRO A 261 14.21 -3.88 8.14
N LEU A 262 15.45 -3.43 7.97
CA LEU A 262 16.64 -4.27 7.88
C LEU A 262 17.38 -4.29 9.20
N ASP A 263 18.15 -5.35 9.46
CA ASP A 263 19.09 -5.35 10.58
C ASP A 263 20.27 -4.39 10.32
N GLU A 264 21.13 -4.21 11.33
CA GLU A 264 22.32 -3.35 11.21
C GLU A 264 23.32 -3.85 10.15
N THR A 265 23.27 -5.14 9.79
CA THR A 265 24.15 -5.70 8.76
C THR A 265 23.63 -5.43 7.35
N LEU A 266 22.36 -5.05 7.21
CA LEU A 266 21.62 -4.95 5.95
C LEU A 266 21.53 -6.28 5.18
N LEU A 267 21.86 -7.41 5.83
CA LEU A 267 21.83 -8.75 5.24
C LEU A 267 20.62 -9.57 5.69
N SER A 268 19.84 -9.08 6.65
CA SER A 268 18.57 -9.69 7.04
C SER A 268 17.49 -8.66 7.38
N VAL A 269 16.24 -9.11 7.42
CA VAL A 269 15.11 -8.30 7.92
C VAL A 269 15.17 -8.25 9.44
N ALA A 270 14.99 -7.06 10.01
CA ALA A 270 14.94 -6.89 11.46
C ALA A 270 13.55 -7.20 12.04
N GLY A 271 13.53 -7.57 13.32
CA GLY A 271 12.31 -7.68 14.10
C GLY A 271 11.30 -8.70 13.55
N ASP A 272 10.02 -8.46 13.84
CA ASP A 272 8.93 -9.22 13.24
C ASP A 272 8.41 -8.49 12.01
N ALA A 273 8.94 -8.88 10.84
CA ALA A 273 8.57 -8.36 9.53
C ALA A 273 7.04 -8.24 9.34
N ARG A 274 6.27 -9.17 9.92
CA ARG A 274 4.82 -9.17 9.81
C ARG A 274 4.18 -7.94 10.44
N SER A 275 4.65 -7.55 11.62
CA SER A 275 4.10 -6.43 12.40
C SER A 275 4.71 -5.08 12.00
N GLU A 276 5.94 -5.11 11.49
CA GLU A 276 6.71 -3.91 11.15
C GLU A 276 6.60 -3.52 9.67
N ALA A 277 6.10 -4.41 8.81
CA ALA A 277 5.83 -4.10 7.41
C ALA A 277 4.86 -2.91 7.26
N ARG A 278 5.14 -2.04 6.29
CA ARG A 278 4.29 -0.91 5.91
C ARG A 278 4.02 -0.95 4.42
N GLN A 279 2.76 -0.85 4.03
CA GLN A 279 2.38 -0.69 2.63
C GLN A 279 2.46 0.80 2.29
N LEU A 280 3.41 1.19 1.45
CA LEU A 280 3.66 2.58 1.12
C LEU A 280 2.80 3.06 -0.07
N VAL A 281 2.62 2.19 -1.06
CA VAL A 281 1.82 2.49 -2.26
C VAL A 281 0.92 1.32 -2.56
N TYR A 282 -0.36 1.59 -2.75
CA TYR A 282 -1.35 0.59 -3.13
C TYR A 282 -2.42 1.19 -4.02
N MET A 283 -3.09 0.31 -4.76
CA MET A 283 -4.29 0.66 -5.52
C MET A 283 -5.44 -0.20 -5.02
N GLU A 284 -6.46 0.42 -4.43
CA GLU A 284 -7.64 -0.29 -3.91
C GLU A 284 -8.31 -1.11 -5.02
N LYS A 285 -8.51 -0.48 -6.19
CA LYS A 285 -9.07 -1.11 -7.39
C LYS A 285 -7.98 -1.31 -8.44
N ALA A 286 -7.93 -2.50 -9.02
CA ALA A 286 -7.07 -2.76 -10.16
C ALA A 286 -7.58 -1.98 -11.39
N PRO A 287 -6.77 -1.07 -11.97
CA PRO A 287 -7.15 -0.34 -13.19
C PRO A 287 -7.12 -1.21 -14.45
N LEU A 288 -6.48 -2.38 -14.38
CA LEU A 288 -6.31 -3.30 -15.50
C LEU A 288 -7.07 -4.61 -15.25
N PRO A 289 -7.63 -5.23 -16.31
CA PRO A 289 -8.39 -6.46 -16.17
C PRO A 289 -7.52 -7.61 -15.65
N ALA A 290 -8.16 -8.54 -14.96
CA ALA A 290 -7.53 -9.81 -14.59
C ALA A 290 -7.07 -10.58 -15.82
N SER A 291 -6.03 -11.39 -15.65
CA SER A 291 -5.63 -12.36 -16.67
C SER A 291 -6.79 -13.32 -16.96
N LYS A 292 -6.99 -13.67 -18.24
CA LYS A 292 -7.95 -14.72 -18.65
C LYS A 292 -7.57 -16.11 -18.11
N HIS A 293 -6.30 -16.30 -17.78
CA HIS A 293 -5.75 -17.52 -17.20
C HIS A 293 -4.88 -17.15 -16.00
N PRO A 294 -5.49 -16.80 -14.86
CA PRO A 294 -4.75 -16.37 -13.68
C PRO A 294 -4.06 -17.58 -13.04
N ASN A 295 -2.93 -17.33 -12.43
CA ASN A 295 -2.25 -18.27 -11.54
C ASN A 295 -1.85 -17.47 -10.27
N PRO A 296 -2.08 -18.00 -9.06
CA PRO A 296 -1.81 -17.28 -7.83
C PRO A 296 -0.34 -16.80 -7.69
N LEU A 297 0.59 -17.52 -8.33
CA LEU A 297 2.00 -17.17 -8.42
C LEU A 297 2.36 -16.36 -9.67
N CYS A 298 1.58 -16.47 -10.75
CA CYS A 298 1.87 -15.79 -12.01
C CYS A 298 0.59 -15.30 -12.67
N ARG A 299 0.56 -14.07 -13.16
CA ARG A 299 -0.63 -13.43 -13.75
C ARG A 299 -1.70 -13.19 -12.69
N GLU A 300 -1.62 -12.00 -12.10
CA GLU A 300 -2.46 -11.55 -10.99
C GLU A 300 -3.97 -11.86 -11.19
N PRO A 301 -4.61 -12.57 -10.24
CA PRO A 301 -5.99 -13.02 -10.38
C PRO A 301 -7.02 -11.90 -10.24
N SER A 302 -6.69 -10.83 -9.51
CA SER A 302 -7.64 -9.75 -9.16
C SER A 302 -7.60 -8.53 -10.08
N GLY A 303 -6.94 -8.63 -11.23
CA GLY A 303 -6.59 -7.47 -12.05
C GLY A 303 -5.26 -6.88 -11.65
N ALA A 304 -4.55 -6.31 -12.64
CA ALA A 304 -3.19 -5.81 -12.47
C ALA A 304 -3.17 -4.38 -11.94
N ARG A 305 -2.25 -4.11 -11.01
CA ARG A 305 -2.00 -2.79 -10.41
C ARG A 305 -0.63 -2.30 -10.87
N PRO A 306 -0.54 -1.47 -11.91
CA PRO A 306 0.73 -1.15 -12.57
C PRO A 306 1.54 -0.14 -11.73
N ILE A 307 2.04 -0.57 -10.57
CA ILE A 307 2.92 0.19 -9.68
C ILE A 307 4.14 -0.65 -9.34
N GLU A 308 5.34 -0.12 -9.57
CA GLU A 308 6.60 -0.83 -9.38
C GLU A 308 7.79 0.13 -9.26
N GLY A 309 9.03 -0.39 -9.21
CA GLY A 309 10.24 0.42 -9.33
C GLY A 309 10.37 1.54 -8.27
N SER A 310 10.17 1.20 -6.99
CA SER A 310 10.23 2.19 -5.91
C SER A 310 11.63 2.75 -5.71
N PHE A 311 11.74 4.02 -5.33
CA PHE A 311 12.99 4.64 -4.87
C PHE A 311 12.68 5.68 -3.79
N LEU A 312 13.44 5.69 -2.69
CA LEU A 312 13.27 6.65 -1.62
C LEU A 312 14.46 7.61 -1.55
N SER A 313 14.19 8.91 -1.57
CA SER A 313 15.20 9.96 -1.37
C SER A 313 14.87 10.78 -0.13
N TYR A 314 15.89 11.21 0.60
CA TYR A 314 15.73 12.10 1.74
C TYR A 314 16.13 13.53 1.38
N ARG A 315 15.28 14.48 1.71
CA ARG A 315 15.61 15.91 1.72
C ARG A 315 14.87 16.55 2.88
N GLU A 316 15.63 17.04 3.86
CA GLU A 316 15.08 17.54 5.11
C GLU A 316 13.90 18.51 4.89
N PRO A 317 12.78 18.34 5.63
CA PRO A 317 12.52 17.33 6.67
C PRO A 317 11.82 16.06 6.16
N TRP A 318 11.76 15.82 4.84
CA TRP A 318 10.89 14.80 4.24
C TRP A 318 11.66 13.65 3.59
N TYR A 319 11.02 12.48 3.62
CA TYR A 319 11.31 11.40 2.70
C TYR A 319 10.36 11.50 1.50
N TYR A 320 10.92 11.38 0.31
CA TYR A 320 10.20 11.40 -0.95
C TYR A 320 10.24 10.01 -1.56
N LEU A 321 9.07 9.39 -1.69
CA LEU A 321 8.90 8.11 -2.36
C LEU A 321 8.56 8.35 -3.83
N TRP A 322 9.41 7.80 -4.69
CA TRP A 322 9.23 7.73 -6.13
C TRP A 322 8.85 6.31 -6.50
N PHE A 323 8.02 6.16 -7.52
CA PHE A 323 7.66 4.86 -8.08
C PHE A 323 7.24 5.02 -9.53
N SER A 324 7.36 3.93 -10.29
CA SER A 324 6.86 3.85 -11.65
C SER A 324 5.39 3.46 -11.63
N TYR A 325 4.55 4.25 -12.30
CA TYR A 325 3.18 3.88 -12.62
C TYR A 325 3.09 3.54 -14.10
N GLY A 326 2.58 2.36 -14.42
CA GLY A 326 2.38 1.96 -15.80
C GLY A 326 2.82 0.55 -16.18
N LYS A 327 2.82 0.26 -17.48
CA LYS A 327 3.31 -1.00 -18.04
C LYS A 327 4.64 -0.81 -18.75
N CYS A 328 5.70 -1.23 -18.08
CA CYS A 328 7.02 -1.28 -18.66
C CYS A 328 7.12 -2.20 -19.89
N CYS A 329 8.36 -2.21 -20.40
CA CYS A 329 8.99 -3.32 -21.11
C CYS A 329 8.51 -3.55 -22.54
N LYS A 330 7.48 -2.83 -22.99
CA LYS A 330 7.03 -2.75 -24.39
C LYS A 330 6.65 -1.32 -24.73
N PHE A 331 7.65 -0.45 -24.76
CA PHE A 331 7.46 0.94 -25.18
C PHE A 331 7.52 1.03 -26.71
N ASP A 332 6.37 1.24 -27.35
CA ASP A 332 6.28 1.56 -28.77
C ASP A 332 6.09 3.07 -28.93
N THR A 333 7.15 3.76 -29.34
CA THR A 333 7.13 5.22 -29.56
C THR A 333 6.13 5.66 -30.63
N LYS A 334 5.69 4.75 -31.50
CA LYS A 334 4.69 5.02 -32.53
C LYS A 334 3.26 4.73 -32.07
N ASN A 335 3.11 4.07 -30.93
CA ASN A 335 1.83 3.66 -30.38
C ASN A 335 1.84 3.79 -28.86
N LEU A 336 1.95 5.02 -28.39
CA LEU A 336 1.90 5.33 -26.97
C LEU A 336 0.53 4.92 -26.41
N PRO A 337 0.49 4.29 -25.23
CA PRO A 337 -0.77 4.00 -24.57
C PRO A 337 -1.52 5.29 -24.22
N PRO A 338 -2.85 5.23 -24.08
CA PRO A 338 -3.66 6.38 -23.66
C PRO A 338 -3.23 6.92 -22.29
N PRO A 339 -3.47 8.21 -22.00
CA PRO A 339 -3.19 8.80 -20.69
C PRO A 339 -3.75 7.98 -19.52
N GLY A 340 -2.90 7.72 -18.52
CA GLY A 340 -3.18 6.85 -17.37
C GLY A 340 -2.98 5.35 -17.63
N ARG A 341 -2.47 4.96 -18.80
CA ARG A 341 -2.14 3.58 -19.20
C ARG A 341 -0.70 3.43 -19.73
N GLU A 342 0.11 4.49 -19.61
CA GLU A 342 1.57 4.50 -19.80
C GLU A 342 2.27 3.29 -19.22
#